data_AF-A0A0E3NJN3-F1
#
_entry.id   AF-A0A0E3NJN3-F1
#
_cell.length_a   1.000
_cell.length_b   1.000
_cell.length_c   1.000
_cell.angle_alpha   90.00
_cell.angle_beta   90.00
_cell.angle_gamma   90.00
#
_symmetry.space_group_name_H-M   'P 1'
#
loop_
_entity.id
_entity.type
_entity.pdbx_description
1 polymer ?
#
loop_
_entity_poly.entity_id
_entity_poly.type
_entity_poly.pdbx_seq_one_letter_code
_entity_poly.pdbx_strand_id
1 'polypeptide(L)'
;MMKKIAGMMAGGLFNVKLEGTGMIAITTHYDPLTLRVTAGHPVFTDPNATVAWSGDLEPEIKTDVSLKTFVGRSSGESVQMAFKGEGFVVIQPYEEVYFQTQT
;
A
#
# COMPACT_ATOMS: atom_id res chain seq x y z
N MET A 1 -24.61 -16.55 -10.41
CA MET A 1 -24.28 -16.47 -8.97
C MET A 1 -22.80 -16.06 -8.78
N MET A 2 -22.38 -14.91 -9.32
CA MET A 2 -20.98 -14.40 -9.30
C MET A 2 -20.83 -13.18 -8.35
N LYS A 3 -21.50 -13.20 -7.20
CA LYS A 3 -21.53 -12.04 -6.28
C LYS A 3 -20.34 -11.95 -5.31
N LYS A 4 -19.35 -12.86 -5.40
CA LYS A 4 -18.19 -12.87 -4.47
C LYS A 4 -16.95 -12.10 -4.98
N ILE A 5 -16.80 -11.87 -6.29
CA ILE A 5 -15.66 -11.12 -6.88
C ILE A 5 -15.92 -9.60 -6.94
N ALA A 6 -17.19 -9.20 -7.02
CA ALA A 6 -17.58 -7.79 -7.11
C ALA A 6 -17.36 -6.99 -5.79
N GLY A 7 -17.06 -7.64 -4.66
CA GLY A 7 -16.87 -6.98 -3.36
C GLY A 7 -15.46 -6.40 -3.14
N MET A 8 -14.41 -7.00 -3.73
CA MET A 8 -13.07 -6.38 -3.80
C MET A 8 -13.05 -5.14 -4.71
N MET A 9 -14.15 -4.90 -5.45
CA MET A 9 -14.36 -3.74 -6.32
C MET A 9 -15.08 -2.56 -5.62
N ALA A 10 -15.30 -2.59 -4.30
CA ALA A 10 -15.90 -1.47 -3.57
C ALA A 10 -14.91 -0.64 -2.72
N GLY A 11 -13.64 -1.08 -2.63
CA GLY A 11 -12.59 -0.40 -1.84
C GLY A 11 -11.22 -1.09 -1.96
N GLY A 12 -10.89 -1.58 -3.15
CA GLY A 12 -9.63 -2.31 -3.43
C GLY A 12 -8.41 -1.39 -3.54
N LEU A 13 -7.21 -1.97 -3.44
CA LEU A 13 -5.96 -1.27 -3.72
C LEU A 13 -5.83 -1.06 -5.25
N PHE A 14 -5.98 0.17 -5.71
CA PHE A 14 -5.76 0.55 -7.11
C PHE A 14 -4.49 1.38 -7.23
N ASN A 15 -3.66 1.07 -8.23
CA ASN A 15 -2.49 1.86 -8.57
C ASN A 15 -2.60 2.39 -10.00
N VAL A 16 -2.04 3.59 -10.23
CA VAL A 16 -1.97 4.22 -11.55
C VAL A 16 -0.50 4.38 -11.93
N LYS A 17 -0.12 3.90 -13.13
CA LYS A 17 1.21 4.14 -13.69
C LYS A 17 1.17 5.40 -14.56
N LEU A 18 2.02 6.37 -14.23
CA LEU A 18 2.16 7.61 -15.00
C LEU A 18 3.44 7.52 -15.84
N GLU A 19 3.34 7.80 -17.14
CA GLU A 19 4.46 7.74 -18.09
C GLU A 19 4.43 8.98 -19.02
N GLY A 20 5.61 9.45 -19.45
CA GLY A 20 5.75 10.62 -20.30
C GLY A 20 6.75 11.64 -19.75
N THR A 21 6.73 12.85 -20.28
CA THR A 21 7.62 13.95 -19.86
C THR A 21 6.78 15.13 -19.39
N GLY A 22 7.03 15.59 -18.18
CA GLY A 22 6.29 16.70 -17.57
C GLY A 22 6.46 16.71 -16.06
N MET A 23 5.61 17.49 -15.39
CA MET A 23 5.55 17.53 -13.93
C MET A 23 4.20 17.00 -13.47
N ILE A 24 4.21 16.31 -12.32
CA ILE A 24 3.02 15.88 -11.60
C ILE A 24 3.04 16.49 -10.21
N ALA A 25 1.86 16.71 -9.63
CA ALA A 25 1.71 17.11 -8.25
C ALA A 25 0.89 16.04 -7.52
N ILE A 26 1.38 15.60 -6.36
CA ILE A 26 0.72 14.64 -5.49
C ILE A 26 0.57 15.30 -4.13
N THR A 27 -0.62 15.26 -3.56
CA THR A 27 -0.92 15.79 -2.22
C THR A 27 -0.85 14.67 -1.20
N THR A 28 -0.34 14.98 0.00
CA THR A 28 -0.29 14.04 1.12
C THR A 28 -0.93 14.65 2.35
N HIS A 29 -1.38 13.78 3.25
CA HIS A 29 -1.63 14.19 4.62
C HIS A 29 -0.29 14.51 5.30
N TYR A 30 -0.12 15.76 5.76
CA TYR A 30 1.11 16.25 6.38
C TYR A 30 2.36 16.12 5.48
N ASP A 31 3.54 16.27 6.09
CA ASP A 31 4.83 16.18 5.42
C ASP A 31 5.15 14.72 5.06
N PRO A 32 5.32 14.38 3.76
CA PRO A 32 5.60 13.02 3.36
C PRO A 32 7.05 12.61 3.65
N LEU A 33 7.25 11.31 3.88
CA LEU A 33 8.57 10.70 4.01
C LEU A 33 8.93 9.92 2.74
N THR A 34 10.11 10.20 2.19
CA THR A 34 10.65 9.43 1.06
C THR A 34 11.70 8.44 1.56
N LEU A 35 11.49 7.17 1.26
CA LEU A 35 12.41 6.08 1.60
C LEU A 35 13.08 5.57 0.34
N ARG A 36 14.42 5.46 0.38
CA ARG A 36 15.19 4.88 -0.72
C ARG A 36 15.09 3.36 -0.69
N VAL A 37 14.80 2.76 -1.85
CA VAL A 37 14.85 1.32 -2.07
C VAL A 37 16.16 0.99 -2.77
N THR A 38 16.89 0.00 -2.25
CA THR A 38 18.15 -0.47 -2.86
C THR A 38 18.16 -1.98 -2.99
N ALA A 39 18.95 -2.48 -3.93
CA ALA A 39 19.09 -3.90 -4.18
C ALA A 39 19.54 -4.63 -2.89
N GLY A 40 18.83 -5.70 -2.54
CA GLY A 40 19.05 -6.48 -1.32
C GLY A 40 18.45 -5.87 -0.04
N HIS A 41 17.95 -4.63 -0.07
CA HIS A 41 17.34 -3.95 1.07
C HIS A 41 15.92 -3.47 0.73
N PRO A 42 14.94 -4.40 0.74
CA PRO A 42 13.56 -4.04 0.45
C PRO A 42 12.96 -3.11 1.50
N VAL A 43 12.04 -2.26 1.05
CA VAL A 43 11.24 -1.39 1.93
C VAL A 43 9.83 -1.96 2.04
N PHE A 44 9.29 -1.99 3.26
CA PHE A 44 7.95 -2.45 3.55
C PHE A 44 7.11 -1.30 4.08
N THR A 45 5.90 -1.16 3.56
CA THR A 45 4.99 -0.06 3.95
C THR A 45 3.56 -0.57 4.13
N ASP A 46 2.74 0.21 4.83
CA ASP A 46 1.30 0.00 4.89
C ASP A 46 0.67 0.46 3.55
N PRO A 47 -0.18 -0.35 2.89
CA PRO A 47 -0.90 0.05 1.69
C PRO A 47 -1.71 1.33 1.83
N ASN A 48 -2.24 1.63 3.03
CA ASN A 48 -3.08 2.81 3.32
C ASN A 48 -2.27 4.08 3.60
N ALA A 49 -0.95 3.96 3.76
CA ALA A 49 -0.04 5.09 3.96
C ALA A 49 0.89 5.32 2.77
N THR A 50 0.90 4.42 1.78
CA THR A 50 1.76 4.49 0.60
C THR A 50 1.13 5.38 -0.46
N VAL A 51 1.86 6.41 -0.89
CA VAL A 51 1.33 7.43 -1.81
C VAL A 51 1.87 7.26 -3.23
N ALA A 52 3.18 7.00 -3.37
CA ALA A 52 3.83 6.89 -4.68
C ALA A 52 5.11 6.07 -4.59
N TRP A 53 5.57 5.54 -5.72
CA TRP A 53 6.85 4.84 -5.84
C TRP A 53 7.42 4.97 -7.24
N SER A 54 8.71 4.66 -7.39
CA SER A 54 9.37 4.59 -8.70
C SER A 54 8.72 3.53 -9.59
N GLY A 55 8.42 3.87 -10.85
CA GLY A 55 7.65 3.01 -11.76
C GLY A 55 8.32 1.67 -12.13
N ASP A 56 9.62 1.52 -11.87
CA ASP A 56 10.39 0.30 -12.10
C ASP A 56 10.40 -0.64 -10.89
N LEU A 57 9.83 -0.23 -9.75
CA LEU A 57 9.64 -1.10 -8.60
C LEU A 57 8.37 -1.95 -8.80
N GLU A 58 8.49 -3.24 -8.56
CA GLU A 58 7.37 -4.19 -8.58
C GLU A 58 6.92 -4.47 -7.12
N PRO A 59 5.86 -3.81 -6.62
CA PRO A 59 5.38 -4.05 -5.27
C PRO A 59 4.72 -5.43 -5.14
N GLU A 60 5.15 -6.19 -4.15
CA GLU A 60 4.50 -7.44 -3.76
C GLU A 60 3.61 -7.20 -2.53
N ILE A 61 2.34 -7.60 -2.59
CA ILE A 61 1.47 -7.58 -1.42
C ILE A 61 1.80 -8.80 -0.56
N LYS A 62 2.15 -8.57 0.70
CA LYS A 62 2.38 -9.61 1.71
C LYS A 62 1.29 -9.55 2.78
N THR A 63 0.71 -10.70 3.08
CA THR A 63 -0.20 -10.86 4.22
C THR A 63 0.50 -11.71 5.26
N ASP A 64 0.86 -11.11 6.40
CA ASP A 64 1.40 -11.87 7.52
C ASP A 64 0.25 -12.57 8.27
N VAL A 65 -0.12 -13.75 7.80
CA VAL A 65 -1.05 -14.64 8.50
C VAL A 65 -0.29 -15.34 9.62
N SER A 66 -0.07 -14.64 10.73
CA SER A 66 0.54 -15.24 11.91
C SER A 66 -0.53 -16.05 12.67
N LEU A 67 -0.37 -17.39 12.70
CA LEU A 67 -1.18 -18.30 13.53
C LEU A 67 -1.08 -18.01 15.06
N LYS A 68 -0.22 -17.08 15.48
CA LYS A 68 -0.12 -16.61 16.88
C LYS A 68 -1.15 -15.54 17.24
N THR A 69 -1.88 -14.99 16.26
CA THR A 69 -2.84 -13.89 16.52
C THR A 69 -4.22 -14.37 17.01
N PHE A 70 -4.39 -15.66 17.30
CA PHE A 70 -5.67 -16.23 17.76
C PHE A 70 -6.01 -15.95 19.23
N VAL A 71 -5.20 -15.17 19.97
CA VAL A 71 -5.49 -14.78 21.36
C VAL A 71 -5.48 -13.26 21.50
N GLY A 72 -6.66 -12.64 21.35
CA GLY A 72 -7.01 -11.47 22.16
C GLY A 72 -6.87 -10.07 21.56
N ARG A 73 -6.60 -9.88 20.26
CA ARG A 73 -6.75 -8.57 19.62
C ARG A 73 -7.41 -8.69 18.25
N SER A 74 -8.43 -7.86 18.06
CA SER A 74 -9.23 -7.72 16.84
C SER A 74 -8.40 -7.83 15.54
N SER A 75 -8.73 -8.86 14.76
CA SER A 75 -8.47 -9.06 13.32
C SER A 75 -7.08 -9.44 12.77
N GLY A 76 -5.96 -9.24 13.46
CA GLY A 76 -4.69 -9.99 13.25
C GLY A 76 -4.04 -10.20 11.86
N GLU A 77 -4.55 -9.63 10.77
CA GLU A 77 -3.98 -9.71 9.42
C GLU A 77 -3.36 -8.35 9.08
N SER A 78 -2.01 -8.27 9.07
CA SER A 78 -1.31 -7.10 8.52
C SER A 78 -1.04 -7.34 7.04
N VAL A 79 -1.63 -6.50 6.19
CA VAL A 79 -1.31 -6.43 4.77
C VAL A 79 -0.22 -5.38 4.59
N GLN A 80 0.88 -5.74 3.93
CA GLN A 80 2.01 -4.87 3.68
C GLN A 80 2.37 -4.87 2.19
N MET A 81 2.89 -3.74 1.70
CA MET A 81 3.52 -3.67 0.38
C MET A 81 5.03 -3.82 0.53
N ALA A 82 5.64 -4.69 -0.26
CA ALA A 82 7.07 -4.92 -0.27
C ALA A 82 7.68 -4.41 -1.59
N PHE A 83 8.58 -3.44 -1.51
CA PHE A 83 9.28 -2.86 -2.65
C PHE A 83 10.70 -3.41 -2.74
N LYS A 84 11.04 -4.02 -3.88
CA LYS A 84 12.38 -4.55 -4.20
C LYS A 84 12.88 -3.90 -5.49
N GLY A 85 14.19 -3.66 -5.57
CA GLY A 85 14.84 -3.05 -6.74
C GLY A 85 15.64 -1.81 -6.35
N GLU A 86 15.73 -0.85 -7.28
CA GLU A 86 16.36 0.45 -7.07
C GLU A 86 15.33 1.55 -7.34
N GLY A 87 15.17 2.49 -6.39
CA GLY A 87 14.21 3.58 -6.54
C GLY A 87 13.85 4.21 -5.20
N PHE A 88 12.61 4.68 -5.09
CA PHE A 88 12.07 5.25 -3.87
C PHE A 88 10.59 4.89 -3.70
N VAL A 89 10.14 4.94 -2.44
CA VAL A 89 8.73 4.94 -2.07
C VAL A 89 8.45 6.20 -1.22
N VAL A 90 7.30 6.81 -1.43
CA VAL A 90 6.81 7.97 -0.68
C VAL A 90 5.64 7.51 0.17
N ILE A 91 5.72 7.79 1.47
CA ILE A 91 4.66 7.50 2.43
C ILE A 91 4.18 8.79 3.08
N GLN A 92 2.92 8.81 3.50
CA GLN A 92 2.36 9.86 4.32
C GLN A 92 2.26 9.40 5.79
N PRO A 93 2.45 10.29 6.78
CA PRO A 93 2.28 9.98 8.20
C PRO A 93 0.80 9.98 8.60
N TYR A 94 -0.02 9.22 7.88
CA TYR A 94 -1.45 9.05 8.10
C TYR A 94 -1.93 7.76 7.40
N GLU A 95 -2.68 6.92 8.11
CA GLU A 95 -3.33 5.75 7.52
C GLU A 95 -4.74 6.12 7.06
N GLU A 96 -5.00 5.96 5.78
CA GLU A 96 -6.36 6.14 5.26
C GLU A 96 -7.26 4.99 5.75
N VAL A 97 -8.12 5.31 6.70
CA VAL A 97 -9.21 4.41 7.11
C VAL A 97 -10.31 4.52 6.07
N TYR A 98 -10.42 3.53 5.19
CA TYR A 98 -11.62 3.40 4.36
C TYR A 98 -12.81 3.21 5.28
N PHE A 99 -13.62 4.26 5.47
CA PHE A 99 -14.91 4.14 6.11
C PHE A 99 -15.72 3.14 5.29
N GLN A 100 -15.85 1.90 5.79
CA GLN A 100 -16.86 0.98 5.28
C GLN A 100 -18.21 1.62 5.57
N THR A 101 -18.86 2.16 4.54
CA THR A 101 -20.25 2.60 4.64
C THR A 101 -21.07 1.41 5.12
N GLN A 102 -21.47 1.46 6.39
CA GLN A 102 -22.33 0.46 6.99
C GLN A 102 -23.75 0.71 6.45
N THR A 103 -24.08 0.08 5.32
CA THR A 103 -25.47 -0.07 4.84
C THR A 103 -26.11 -1.29 5.47
#